data_AF-A0A258S1N8-F1
#
_entry.id   AF-A0A258S1N8-F1
#
_cell.length_a   1.000
_cell.length_b   1.000
_cell.length_c   1.000
_cell.angle_alpha   90.00
_cell.angle_beta   90.00
_cell.angle_gamma   90.00
#
_symmetry.space_group_name_H-M   'P 1'
#
loop_
_entity.id
_entity.type
_entity.pdbx_description
1 polymer ?
#
loop_
_entity_poly.entity_id
_entity_poly.type
_entity_poly.pdbx_seq_one_letter_code
_entity_poly.pdbx_strand_id
1 'polypeptide(L)'
;MNARTMRQLRQIHLWFGMLFAPAILFFAFSGMLQTFDFQETVKGVAPPRWIAVIAGIHKKQDFPKPRKPRPEGAAATPAAGKPDSPASAVAPAPAHSPWPLKVFVGLMSIGLMLSTLLGITIAVTNRTSRRLSVILLATGAVLPVAMLFV
;
A
#
# COMPACT_ATOMS: atom_id res chain seq x y z
N MET A 1 -29.51 -16.95 3.91
CA MET A 1 -28.43 -17.60 3.13
C MET A 1 -28.29 -19.05 3.58
N ASN A 2 -28.20 -20.01 2.67
CA ASN A 2 -28.11 -21.43 3.05
C ASN A 2 -26.68 -21.80 3.52
N ALA A 3 -26.55 -22.94 4.21
CA ALA A 3 -25.28 -23.38 4.79
C ALA A 3 -24.18 -23.66 3.73
N ARG A 4 -24.57 -24.05 2.51
CA ARG A 4 -23.63 -24.29 1.41
C ARG A 4 -23.01 -22.97 0.93
N THR A 5 -23.83 -21.94 0.73
CA THR A 5 -23.36 -20.59 0.36
C THR A 5 -22.41 -20.02 1.41
N MET A 6 -22.71 -20.17 2.70
CA MET A 6 -21.81 -19.71 3.78
C MET A 6 -20.44 -20.39 3.77
N ARG A 7 -20.39 -21.69 3.48
CA ARG A 7 -19.12 -22.43 3.36
C ARG A 7 -18.33 -21.96 2.13
N GLN A 8 -19.00 -21.77 1.00
CA GLN A 8 -18.39 -21.27 -0.23
C GLN A 8 -17.78 -19.88 -0.04
N LEU A 9 -18.50 -18.93 0.59
CA LEU A 9 -17.97 -17.59 0.84
C LEU A 9 -16.72 -17.60 1.71
N ARG A 10 -16.69 -18.41 2.78
CA ARG A 10 -15.49 -18.56 3.62
C ARG A 10 -14.32 -19.13 2.84
N GLN A 11 -14.59 -20.06 1.93
CA GLN A 11 -13.55 -20.70 1.13
C GLN A 11 -12.98 -19.76 0.07
N ILE A 12 -13.85 -18.99 -0.60
CA ILE A 12 -13.45 -17.93 -1.53
C ILE A 12 -12.63 -16.85 -0.79
N HIS A 13 -13.10 -16.41 0.38
CA HIS A 13 -12.38 -15.45 1.21
C HIS A 13 -11.00 -15.97 1.62
N LEU A 14 -10.88 -17.25 2.00
CA LEU A 14 -9.59 -17.87 2.30
C LEU A 14 -8.68 -17.85 1.07
N TRP A 15 -9.18 -18.22 -0.11
CA TRP A 15 -8.36 -18.28 -1.32
C TRP A 15 -7.84 -16.91 -1.74
N PHE A 16 -8.73 -15.92 -1.86
CA PHE A 16 -8.35 -14.56 -2.21
C PHE A 16 -7.51 -13.91 -1.11
N GLY A 17 -7.86 -14.16 0.16
CA GLY A 17 -7.11 -13.68 1.31
C GLY A 17 -5.67 -14.16 1.27
N MET A 18 -5.44 -15.46 1.06
CA MET A 18 -4.09 -16.02 0.99
C MET A 18 -3.31 -15.57 -0.25
N LEU A 19 -3.98 -15.48 -1.41
CA LEU A 19 -3.35 -15.03 -2.65
C LEU A 19 -2.90 -13.57 -2.57
N PHE A 20 -3.71 -12.69 -1.99
CA PHE A 20 -3.42 -11.26 -1.92
C PHE A 20 -2.75 -10.82 -0.62
N ALA A 21 -2.68 -11.67 0.41
CA ALA A 21 -2.07 -11.31 1.69
C ALA A 21 -0.65 -10.72 1.59
N PRO A 22 0.27 -11.23 0.75
CA PRO A 22 1.60 -10.64 0.61
C PRO A 22 1.53 -9.19 0.09
N ALA A 23 0.65 -8.94 -0.89
CA ALA A 23 0.42 -7.61 -1.42
C ALA A 23 -0.24 -6.69 -0.38
N ILE A 24 -1.25 -7.18 0.34
CA ILE A 24 -1.93 -6.41 1.41
C ILE A 24 -0.91 -5.98 2.48
N LEU A 25 -0.05 -6.89 2.94
CA LEU A 25 1.02 -6.58 3.89
C LEU A 25 2.00 -5.56 3.32
N PHE A 26 2.44 -5.76 2.08
CA PHE A 26 3.34 -4.83 1.40
C PHE A 26 2.72 -3.43 1.30
N PHE A 27 1.49 -3.30 0.79
CA PHE A 27 0.81 -2.02 0.60
C PHE A 27 0.45 -1.34 1.91
N ALA A 28 0.04 -2.08 2.94
CA ALA A 28 -0.24 -1.50 4.25
C ALA A 28 1.03 -0.93 4.89
N PHE A 29 2.13 -1.69 4.88
CA PHE A 29 3.40 -1.25 5.43
C PHE A 29 3.98 -0.06 4.66
N SER A 30 4.08 -0.18 3.34
CA SER A 30 4.64 0.87 2.49
C SER A 30 3.76 2.13 2.41
N GLY A 31 2.44 1.97 2.47
CA GLY A 31 1.49 3.08 2.57
C GLY A 31 1.60 3.83 3.90
N MET A 32 1.86 3.12 5.00
CA MET A 32 2.15 3.73 6.29
C MET A 32 3.42 4.59 6.21
N LEU A 33 4.51 4.06 5.65
CA LEU A 33 5.75 4.85 5.44
C LEU A 33 5.47 6.11 4.59
N GLN A 34 4.63 5.98 3.56
CA GLN A 34 4.21 7.09 2.71
C GLN A 34 3.38 8.16 3.41
N THR A 35 2.49 7.75 4.30
CA THR A 35 1.64 8.66 5.08
C THR A 35 2.46 9.59 5.98
N PHE A 36 3.60 9.11 6.47
CA PHE A 36 4.53 9.87 7.32
C PHE A 36 5.72 10.48 6.55
N ASP A 37 5.67 10.47 5.22
CA ASP A 37 6.69 11.08 4.34
C ASP A 37 8.12 10.52 4.52
N PHE A 38 8.27 9.27 5.00
CA PHE A 38 9.59 8.66 5.24
C PHE A 38 10.41 8.37 3.97
N GLN A 39 9.77 8.43 2.80
CA GLN A 39 10.39 8.34 1.47
C GLN A 39 10.81 9.68 0.88
N GLU A 40 10.58 10.79 1.59
CA GLU A 40 10.93 12.12 1.09
C GLU A 40 12.31 12.56 1.59
N THR A 41 12.97 13.41 0.80
CA THR A 41 14.21 14.07 1.21
C THR A 41 13.85 15.19 2.17
N VAL A 42 14.20 15.06 3.44
CA VAL A 42 13.96 16.09 4.45
C VAL A 42 15.27 16.82 4.71
N LYS A 43 15.31 18.14 4.55
CA LYS A 43 16.52 18.97 4.77
C LYS A 43 17.76 18.48 4.00
N GLY A 44 17.57 18.05 2.75
CA GLY A 44 18.65 17.55 1.89
C GLY A 44 19.16 16.14 2.21
N VAL A 45 18.64 15.49 3.26
CA VAL A 45 18.99 14.10 3.59
C VAL A 45 18.10 13.14 2.80
N ALA A 46 18.71 12.28 2.00
CA ALA A 46 17.98 11.27 1.22
C ALA A 46 17.49 10.12 2.11
N PRO A 47 16.30 9.55 1.81
CA PRO A 47 15.82 8.38 2.52
C PRO A 47 16.73 7.18 2.24
N PRO A 48 16.82 6.21 3.17
CA PRO A 48 17.47 4.94 2.93
C PRO A 48 16.97 4.29 1.64
N ARG A 49 17.90 3.70 0.86
CA ARG A 49 17.63 3.13 -0.47
C ARG A 49 16.45 2.15 -0.48
N TRP A 50 16.33 1.31 0.55
CA TRP A 50 15.24 0.34 0.66
C TRP A 50 13.86 0.99 0.82
N ILE A 51 13.75 2.12 1.54
CA ILE A 51 12.49 2.88 1.67
C ILE A 51 12.12 3.49 0.31
N ALA A 52 13.09 4.06 -0.41
CA ALA A 52 12.86 4.62 -1.74
C ALA A 52 12.38 3.55 -2.75
N VAL A 53 12.95 2.33 -2.69
CA VAL A 53 12.53 1.20 -3.52
C VAL A 53 11.11 0.77 -3.20
N ILE A 54 10.81 0.54 -1.93
CA ILE A 54 9.47 0.13 -1.48
C ILE A 54 8.43 1.19 -1.85
N ALA A 55 8.74 2.48 -1.69
CA ALA A 55 7.85 3.57 -2.07
C ALA A 55 7.65 3.67 -3.59
N GLY A 56 8.71 3.45 -4.39
CA GLY A 56 8.64 3.37 -5.84
C GLY A 56 7.70 2.26 -6.30
N ILE A 57 7.88 1.05 -5.76
CA ILE A 57 7.06 -0.11 -6.09
C ILE A 57 5.59 0.12 -5.67
N HIS A 58 5.31 0.66 -4.47
CA HIS A 58 3.93 0.94 -4.04
C HIS A 58 3.23 1.97 -4.93
N LYS A 59 3.93 3.05 -5.31
CA LYS A 59 3.30 4.21 -5.98
C LYS A 59 3.27 4.09 -7.50
N LYS A 60 4.32 3.50 -8.06
CA LYS A 60 4.56 3.46 -9.51
C LYS A 60 4.62 2.06 -10.07
N GLN A 61 4.58 1.03 -9.22
CA GLN A 61 4.72 -0.37 -9.62
C GLN A 61 5.98 -0.59 -10.48
N ASP A 62 7.04 0.18 -10.20
CA ASP A 62 8.30 0.22 -10.95
C ASP A 62 9.44 0.56 -9.97
N PHE A 63 10.67 0.31 -10.38
CA PHE A 63 11.85 0.67 -9.60
C PHE A 63 12.01 2.20 -9.51
N PRO A 64 12.56 2.71 -8.39
CA PRO A 64 12.72 4.14 -8.20
C PRO A 64 13.69 4.74 -9.23
N LYS A 65 13.21 5.71 -9.98
CA LYS A 65 14.04 6.56 -10.86
C LYS A 65 14.70 7.66 -10.01
N PRO A 66 15.93 8.12 -10.34
CA PRO A 66 16.58 9.20 -9.62
C PRO A 66 15.67 10.43 -9.53
N ARG A 67 15.23 10.78 -8.31
CA ARG A 67 14.26 11.86 -8.09
C ARG A 67 15.02 13.16 -7.76
N LYS A 68 14.71 14.24 -8.48
CA LYS A 68 15.14 15.59 -8.12
C LYS A 68 14.52 15.96 -6.76
N PRO A 69 15.25 16.61 -5.84
CA PRO A 69 14.69 17.04 -4.55
C PRO A 69 13.40 17.83 -4.76
N ARG A 70 12.34 17.47 -4.04
CA ARG A 70 11.09 18.25 -4.05
C ARG A 70 11.36 19.53 -3.24
N PRO A 71 11.08 20.73 -3.78
CA PRO A 71 11.23 21.96 -3.01
C PRO A 71 10.37 21.88 -1.74
N GLU A 72 10.97 22.19 -0.58
CA GLU A 72 10.27 22.33 0.70
C GLU A 72 9.16 23.38 0.52
N GLY A 73 7.90 22.95 0.54
CA GLY A 73 6.72 23.81 0.36
C GLY A 73 5.73 23.35 -0.72
N ALA A 74 6.12 22.43 -1.60
CA ALA A 74 5.17 21.86 -2.56
C ALA A 74 4.30 20.79 -1.86
N ALA A 75 3.25 21.21 -1.17
CA ALA A 75 2.10 20.36 -0.85
C ALA A 75 1.72 19.52 -2.08
N ALA A 76 1.23 18.29 -1.86
CA ALA A 76 0.88 17.36 -2.92
C ALA A 76 -0.10 17.99 -3.92
N THR A 77 0.42 18.61 -4.97
CA THR A 77 -0.36 19.05 -6.12
C THR A 77 -0.95 17.79 -6.74
N PRO A 78 -2.29 17.69 -6.89
CA PRO A 78 -2.90 16.68 -7.73
C PRO A 78 -2.28 16.81 -9.11
N ALA A 79 -2.00 15.67 -9.76
CA ALA A 79 -1.36 15.62 -11.06
C ALA A 79 -2.03 16.60 -12.04
N ALA A 80 -1.30 17.64 -12.42
CA ALA A 80 -1.72 18.58 -13.45
C ALA A 80 -1.72 17.85 -14.81
N GLY A 81 -2.91 17.67 -15.36
CA GLY A 81 -3.08 17.71 -16.81
C GLY A 81 -2.60 19.08 -17.32
N LYS A 82 -1.98 19.09 -18.50
CA LYS A 82 -1.34 20.24 -19.13
C LYS A 82 -2.26 21.47 -19.33
N PRO A 83 -1.69 22.67 -19.52
CA PRO A 83 -2.30 23.96 -19.20
C PRO A 83 -3.06 24.56 -20.39
N ASP A 84 -4.10 25.34 -20.11
CA ASP A 84 -4.35 26.67 -20.68
C ASP A 84 -5.66 27.24 -20.14
N SER A 85 -5.59 28.20 -19.22
CA SER A 85 -6.56 29.30 -19.04
C SER A 85 -6.05 30.30 -17.99
N PRO A 86 -6.15 31.62 -18.24
CA PRO A 86 -5.55 32.64 -17.38
C PRO A 86 -6.41 32.93 -16.14
N ALA A 87 -5.72 33.00 -15.00
CA ALA A 87 -6.03 33.73 -13.78
C ALA A 87 -7.51 33.89 -13.37
N SER A 88 -7.94 33.01 -12.46
CA SER A 88 -8.85 33.41 -11.38
C SER A 88 -8.09 33.30 -10.07
N ALA A 89 -7.69 34.44 -9.51
CA ALA A 89 -7.16 34.54 -8.16
C ALA A 89 -8.30 34.26 -7.16
N VAL A 90 -8.51 32.98 -6.84
CA VAL A 90 -9.36 32.56 -5.74
C VAL A 90 -8.54 32.67 -4.46
N ALA A 91 -9.10 33.35 -3.45
CA ALA A 91 -8.52 33.48 -2.12
C ALA A 91 -8.10 32.10 -1.55
N PRO A 92 -7.00 32.02 -0.75
CA PRO A 92 -6.55 30.75 -0.21
C PRO A 92 -7.64 30.18 0.70
N ALA A 93 -8.23 29.05 0.30
CA ALA A 93 -9.11 28.27 1.16
C ALA A 93 -8.38 27.92 2.48
N PRO A 94 -9.08 27.83 3.62
CA PRO A 94 -8.44 27.48 4.90
C PRO A 94 -7.68 26.16 4.75
N ALA A 95 -6.40 26.18 5.09
CA ALA A 95 -5.52 25.02 4.99
C ALA A 95 -5.96 23.96 6.01
N HIS A 96 -6.67 22.92 5.54
CA HIS A 96 -6.97 21.76 6.38
C HIS A 96 -5.66 21.09 6.83
N SER A 97 -5.51 20.90 8.14
CA SER A 97 -4.37 20.17 8.69
C SER A 97 -4.47 18.69 8.31
N PRO A 98 -3.44 18.09 7.69
CA PRO A 98 -3.49 16.68 7.25
C PRO A 98 -3.32 15.69 8.41
N TRP A 99 -3.01 16.16 9.62
CA TRP A 99 -2.61 15.31 10.75
C TRP A 99 -3.66 14.29 11.21
N PRO A 100 -4.94 14.62 11.39
CA PRO A 100 -5.95 13.64 11.81
C PRO A 100 -6.05 12.45 10.84
N LEU A 101 -5.98 12.73 9.54
CA LEU A 101 -6.01 11.70 8.51
C LEU A 101 -4.76 10.83 8.54
N LYS A 102 -3.57 11.42 8.74
CA LYS A 102 -2.31 10.66 8.87
C LYS A 102 -2.36 9.67 10.04
N VAL A 103 -2.88 10.10 11.20
CA VAL A 103 -3.03 9.22 12.38
C VAL A 103 -4.02 8.09 12.09
N PHE A 104 -5.19 8.42 11.53
CA PHE A 104 -6.19 7.41 11.17
C PHE A 104 -5.63 6.36 10.19
N VAL A 105 -4.94 6.79 9.13
CA VAL A 105 -4.33 5.90 8.14
C VAL A 105 -3.22 5.06 8.76
N GLY A 106 -2.42 5.62 9.67
CA GLY A 106 -1.41 4.88 10.43
C GLY A 106 -2.03 3.74 11.26
N LEU A 107 -3.05 4.04 12.06
CA LEU A 107 -3.78 3.04 12.84
C LEU A 107 -4.46 1.99 11.95
N MET A 108 -5.09 2.42 10.86
CA MET A 108 -5.72 1.53 9.87
C MET A 108 -4.69 0.57 9.25
N SER A 109 -3.51 1.06 8.90
CA SER A 109 -2.44 0.25 8.31
C SER A 109 -1.96 -0.84 9.28
N ILE A 110 -1.76 -0.47 10.55
CA ILE A 110 -1.41 -1.43 11.61
C ILE A 110 -2.52 -2.47 11.79
N GLY A 111 -3.78 -2.04 11.89
CA GLY A 111 -4.93 -2.93 12.02
C GLY A 111 -5.07 -3.90 10.85
N LEU A 112 -4.85 -3.42 9.62
CA LEU A 112 -4.90 -4.24 8.41
C LEU A 112 -3.77 -5.27 8.37
N MET A 113 -2.55 -4.89 8.79
CA MET A 113 -1.43 -5.82 8.90
C MET A 113 -1.72 -6.91 9.93
N LEU A 114 -2.16 -6.55 11.13
CA LEU A 114 -2.48 -7.52 12.19
C LEU A 114 -3.61 -8.47 11.76
N SER A 115 -4.67 -7.94 11.14
CA SER A 115 -5.77 -8.74 10.60
C SER A 115 -5.30 -9.74 9.54
N THR A 116 -4.42 -9.29 8.63
CA THR A 116 -3.86 -10.14 7.57
C THR A 116 -2.96 -11.24 8.13
N LEU A 117 -2.09 -10.90 9.09
CA LEU A 117 -1.23 -11.88 9.80
C LEU A 117 -2.05 -12.93 10.54
N LEU A 118 -3.14 -12.52 11.21
CA LEU A 118 -4.07 -13.43 11.87
C LEU A 118 -4.75 -14.36 10.84
N GLY A 119 -5.22 -13.82 9.72
CA GLY A 119 -5.80 -14.59 8.62
C GLY A 119 -4.83 -15.63 8.05
N ILE A 120 -3.58 -15.26 7.79
CA ILE A 120 -2.51 -16.18 7.37
C ILE A 120 -2.32 -17.28 8.42
N THR A 121 -2.22 -16.91 9.69
CA THR A 121 -1.98 -17.85 10.80
C THR A 121 -3.10 -18.89 10.88
N ILE A 122 -4.36 -18.46 10.81
CA ILE A 122 -5.52 -19.37 10.81
C ILE A 122 -5.50 -20.29 9.58
N ALA A 123 -5.19 -19.75 8.40
CA ALA A 123 -5.24 -20.51 7.14
C ALA A 123 -4.12 -21.55 7.02
N VAL A 124 -2.94 -21.29 7.59
CA VAL A 124 -1.78 -22.20 7.56
C VAL A 124 -1.83 -23.23 8.69
N THR A 125 -2.47 -22.92 9.83
CA THR A 125 -2.65 -23.87 10.93
C THR A 125 -3.76 -24.90 10.65
N ASN A 126 -4.75 -24.57 9.81
CA ASN A 126 -5.80 -25.50 9.40
C ASN A 126 -5.25 -26.61 8.48
N ARG A 127 -5.14 -27.84 9.00
CA ARG A 127 -4.57 -29.00 8.28
C ARG A 127 -5.24 -29.29 6.93
N THR A 128 -6.54 -29.09 6.82
CA THR A 128 -7.30 -29.43 5.60
C THR A 128 -6.99 -28.48 4.45
N SER A 129 -6.77 -27.20 4.72
CA SER A 129 -6.49 -26.18 3.70
C SER A 129 -5.02 -25.78 3.61
N ARG A 130 -4.17 -26.18 4.56
CA ARG A 130 -2.77 -25.73 4.70
C ARG A 130 -1.98 -25.77 3.40
N ARG A 131 -2.01 -26.88 2.66
CA ARG A 131 -1.23 -27.01 1.42
C ARG A 131 -1.65 -25.97 0.38
N LEU A 132 -2.95 -25.80 0.17
CA LEU A 132 -3.48 -24.80 -0.76
C LEU A 132 -3.20 -23.38 -0.28
N SER A 133 -3.35 -23.10 1.02
CA SER A 133 -3.02 -21.80 1.62
C SER A 133 -1.56 -21.41 1.36
N VAL A 134 -0.63 -22.35 1.56
CA VAL A 134 0.81 -22.12 1.33
C VAL A 134 1.10 -21.90 -0.15
N ILE A 135 0.50 -22.68 -1.05
CA ILE A 135 0.65 -22.48 -2.50
C ILE A 135 0.16 -21.09 -2.90
N LEU A 136 -1.04 -20.70 -2.47
CA LEU A 136 -1.60 -19.38 -2.81
C LEU A 136 -0.77 -18.24 -2.22
N LEU A 137 -0.28 -18.37 -0.99
CA LEU A 137 0.60 -17.39 -0.37
C LEU A 137 1.92 -17.22 -1.14
N ALA A 138 2.53 -18.34 -1.55
CA ALA A 138 3.76 -18.35 -2.32
C ALA A 138 3.53 -17.73 -3.71
N THR A 139 2.47 -18.15 -4.41
CA THR A 139 2.09 -17.58 -5.71
C THR A 139 1.85 -16.07 -5.59
N GLY A 140 1.12 -15.64 -4.55
CA GLY A 140 0.83 -14.24 -4.27
C GLY A 140 2.05 -13.37 -3.99
N ALA A 141 3.12 -13.96 -3.46
CA ALA A 141 4.38 -13.27 -3.21
C ALA A 141 5.28 -13.25 -4.46
N VAL A 142 5.38 -14.37 -5.16
CA VAL A 142 6.30 -14.53 -6.31
C VAL A 142 5.78 -13.82 -7.56
N LEU A 143 4.48 -13.92 -7.84
CA LEU A 143 3.90 -13.40 -9.09
C LEU A 143 4.12 -11.88 -9.26
N PRO A 144 3.83 -11.02 -8.27
CA PRO A 144 4.08 -9.58 -8.42
C PRO A 144 5.56 -9.25 -8.58
N VAL A 145 6.44 -9.98 -7.89
CA VAL A 145 7.90 -9.78 -8.00
C VAL A 145 8.39 -10.16 -9.39
N ALA A 146 7.90 -11.27 -9.96
CA ALA A 146 8.24 -11.67 -11.33
C ALA A 146 7.75 -10.63 -12.35
N MET A 147 6.55 -10.06 -12.14
CA MET A 147 5.99 -9.03 -13.02
C MET A 147 6.76 -7.70 -13.00
N LEU A 148 7.57 -7.41 -11.97
CA LEU A 148 8.42 -6.22 -11.97
C LEU A 148 9.57 -6.29 -12.98
N PHE A 149 9.84 -7.45 -13.59
CA PHE A 149 10.93 -7.66 -14.54
C PHE A 149 10.49 -7.75 -16.00
N VAL A 150 9.19 -7.56 -16.28
CA VAL A 150 8.59 -7.61 -17.63
C VAL A 150 8.11 -6.22 -18.02
#